data_AF-I4K7Q5-F1
#
_entry.id   AF-I4K7Q5-F1
#
_cell.length_a   1.000
_cell.length_b   1.000
_cell.length_c   1.000
_cell.angle_alpha   90.00
_cell.angle_beta   90.00
_cell.angle_gamma   90.00
#
_symmetry.space_group_name_H-M   'P 1'
#
loop_
_entity.id
_entity.type
_entity.pdbx_description
1 polymer ?
#
loop_
_entity_poly.entity_id
_entity_poly.type
_entity_poly.pdbx_seq_one_letter_code
_entity_poly.pdbx_strand_id
1 'polypeptide(L)'
;MTTIAPQTAPPVTAPSALADNTPPPGDDLIRRKTQMLVDDGNLKASEEAIEHHGDPKKPVLMGNILTLETSDKSDVIHISQDPNGSLRVKVNEQEYTFNGNNPSPNSSSSEGIQPQFSLHIKSGAGNDNITLAPDVTVDVKIEAGDGDDTVQTEGGNPDIYGGRGNDTIRLGKGGGYVEGNDGDDTIIGGSGHSVMYGNKGNDRLYAGPGPANKKSHLDGGEGDDLLYAGDGHTVINGGDGNDQIVAYANTTAYTGKGSDTVWGNLTKARIYAQSSDYLPGTEQSTITRTEPSEAGKKAFKIVGTDEFKQRVEDDLALLRASPVGRKMLEEMDKAAERNGAPVTIEEDKKGGSSYTFNSSELQKLSEQERKKIPMGDPKRGGIKDGEPGARADQGTINYAQNSILAFENENITSPIVAFYHEMVHAWNGANGTFLPGTAGDPMSPGPANGEPQAVGLPTNAPPFDFDNDPTTPPTSTNPAPFTENALREEMGLPPRMQY
;
A
#
# COMPACT_ATOMS: atom_id res chain seq x y z
N MET A 1 -31.40 -64.53 -22.84
CA MET A 1 -29.96 -64.86 -22.86
C MET A 1 -29.40 -64.10 -24.05
N THR A 2 -28.51 -63.12 -23.93
CA THR A 2 -27.30 -63.07 -23.09
C THR A 2 -26.97 -61.61 -22.77
N THR A 3 -26.64 -61.35 -21.51
CA THR A 3 -26.20 -60.06 -20.94
C THR A 3 -24.78 -59.70 -21.40
N ILE A 4 -24.55 -58.46 -21.82
CA ILE A 4 -23.23 -57.90 -22.12
C ILE A 4 -22.83 -56.97 -20.96
N ALA A 5 -21.66 -57.23 -20.36
CA ALA A 5 -21.10 -56.49 -19.25
C ALA A 5 -20.40 -55.18 -19.70
N PRO A 6 -20.29 -54.15 -18.84
CA PRO A 6 -19.57 -52.92 -19.15
C PRO A 6 -18.05 -53.12 -19.11
N GLN A 7 -17.35 -52.61 -20.12
CA GLN A 7 -15.89 -52.56 -20.18
C GLN A 7 -15.35 -51.48 -19.24
N THR A 8 -14.40 -51.86 -18.39
CA THR A 8 -13.61 -50.96 -17.55
C THR A 8 -12.51 -50.30 -18.38
N ALA A 9 -12.38 -48.97 -18.27
CA ALA A 9 -11.27 -48.21 -18.83
C ALA A 9 -9.92 -48.58 -18.17
N PRO A 10 -8.79 -48.54 -18.90
CA PRO A 10 -7.48 -48.84 -18.35
C PRO A 10 -7.00 -47.72 -17.40
N PRO A 11 -6.13 -48.04 -16.43
CA PRO A 11 -5.58 -47.05 -15.51
C PRO A 11 -4.72 -46.03 -16.27
N VAL A 12 -5.03 -44.74 -16.09
CA VAL A 12 -4.23 -43.63 -16.60
C VAL A 12 -2.93 -43.60 -15.82
N THR A 13 -1.82 -43.83 -16.51
CA THR A 13 -0.45 -43.65 -16.01
C THR A 13 -0.24 -42.19 -15.64
N ALA A 14 0.36 -41.96 -14.46
CA ALA A 14 0.75 -40.64 -13.98
C ALA A 14 1.57 -39.88 -15.05
N PRO A 15 1.24 -38.60 -15.33
CA PRO A 15 2.11 -37.77 -16.13
C PRO A 15 3.44 -37.50 -15.41
N SER A 16 4.46 -37.37 -16.26
CA SER A 16 5.89 -37.37 -15.99
C SER A 16 6.36 -36.32 -14.98
N ALA A 17 7.53 -36.58 -14.39
CA ALA A 17 8.21 -35.74 -13.43
C ALA A 17 8.25 -34.25 -13.84
N LEU A 18 8.06 -33.41 -12.83
CA LEU A 18 8.18 -31.95 -12.82
C LEU A 18 9.36 -31.47 -13.68
N ALA A 19 9.08 -30.62 -14.67
CA ALA A 19 10.12 -29.88 -15.36
C ALA A 19 10.69 -28.82 -14.41
N ASP A 20 11.88 -29.09 -13.90
CA ASP A 20 12.66 -28.20 -13.05
C ASP A 20 13.23 -27.05 -13.91
N ASN A 21 12.47 -25.97 -14.07
CA ASN A 21 12.97 -24.73 -14.65
C ASN A 21 13.72 -23.93 -13.57
N THR A 22 14.90 -24.41 -13.16
CA THR A 22 15.78 -23.69 -12.23
C THR A 22 16.55 -22.58 -12.97
N PRO A 23 16.43 -21.31 -12.54
CA PRO A 23 17.42 -20.28 -12.86
C PRO A 23 18.73 -20.55 -12.09
N PRO A 24 19.87 -19.96 -12.51
CA PRO A 24 21.19 -20.24 -11.91
C PRO A 24 21.29 -19.74 -10.46
N PRO A 25 22.23 -20.28 -9.66
CA PRO A 25 22.24 -20.14 -8.20
C PRO A 25 22.73 -18.75 -7.76
N GLY A 26 21.79 -17.90 -7.38
CA GLY A 26 21.91 -16.93 -6.28
C GLY A 26 20.98 -17.39 -5.15
N ASP A 27 21.30 -17.07 -3.90
CA ASP A 27 20.60 -17.49 -2.67
C ASP A 27 19.11 -17.06 -2.65
N ASP A 28 18.25 -17.71 -3.44
CA ASP A 28 16.81 -17.61 -3.25
C ASP A 28 16.37 -18.75 -2.34
N LEU A 29 16.34 -18.45 -1.05
CA LEU A 29 15.82 -19.34 -0.02
C LEU A 29 14.30 -19.51 -0.16
N ILE A 30 13.62 -18.78 -1.05
CA ILE A 30 12.19 -18.90 -1.29
C ILE A 30 11.94 -19.74 -2.55
N ARG A 31 11.05 -20.74 -2.43
CA ARG A 31 10.57 -21.52 -3.57
C ARG A 31 9.06 -21.44 -3.64
N ARG A 32 8.54 -21.25 -4.86
CA ARG A 32 7.10 -21.25 -5.16
C ARG A 32 6.76 -22.51 -5.95
N LYS A 33 5.68 -23.19 -5.56
CA LYS A 33 5.18 -24.38 -6.25
C LYS A 33 3.70 -24.19 -6.54
N THR A 34 3.36 -24.15 -7.82
CA THR A 34 1.97 -24.02 -8.28
C THR A 34 1.39 -25.37 -8.67
N GLN A 35 0.17 -25.65 -8.24
CA GLN A 35 -0.61 -26.82 -8.62
C GLN A 35 -1.97 -26.40 -9.16
N MET A 36 -2.36 -26.92 -10.32
CA MET A 36 -3.71 -26.76 -10.86
C MET A 36 -4.68 -27.69 -10.12
N LEU A 37 -5.80 -27.15 -9.64
CA LEU A 37 -6.85 -27.87 -8.93
C LEU A 37 -8.09 -28.08 -9.80
N VAL A 38 -8.48 -27.05 -10.58
CA VAL A 38 -9.64 -27.06 -11.48
C VAL A 38 -9.26 -26.36 -12.78
N ASP A 39 -9.71 -26.90 -13.91
CA ASP A 39 -9.70 -26.23 -15.22
C ASP A 39 -10.83 -26.86 -16.04
N ASP A 40 -12.04 -26.30 -15.94
CA ASP A 40 -13.26 -26.85 -16.55
C ASP A 40 -13.94 -25.90 -17.55
N GLY A 41 -13.28 -24.78 -17.85
CA GLY A 41 -13.79 -23.71 -18.73
C GLY A 41 -14.78 -22.74 -18.08
N ASN A 42 -15.30 -23.04 -16.88
CA ASN A 42 -16.05 -22.12 -16.04
C ASN A 42 -15.14 -21.49 -14.97
N LEU A 43 -14.23 -22.29 -14.42
CA LEU A 43 -13.23 -21.86 -13.44
C LEU A 43 -11.88 -22.51 -13.73
N LYS A 44 -10.82 -21.71 -13.62
CA LYS A 44 -9.46 -22.20 -13.38
C LYS A 44 -9.08 -21.89 -11.95
N ALA A 45 -8.77 -22.92 -11.18
CA ALA A 45 -8.33 -22.76 -9.79
C ALA A 45 -6.95 -23.38 -9.62
N SER A 46 -6.01 -22.61 -9.08
CA SER A 46 -4.66 -23.06 -8.79
C SER A 46 -4.24 -22.70 -7.38
N GLU A 47 -3.31 -23.47 -6.81
CA GLU A 47 -2.77 -23.28 -5.47
C GLU A 47 -1.26 -23.08 -5.57
N GLU A 48 -0.74 -21.98 -5.01
CA GLU A 48 0.69 -21.71 -4.93
C GLU A 48 1.19 -21.80 -3.49
N ALA A 49 2.03 -22.80 -3.22
CA ALA A 49 2.73 -22.95 -1.96
C ALA A 49 4.06 -22.17 -1.98
N ILE A 50 4.26 -21.33 -0.98
CA ILE A 50 5.49 -20.54 -0.77
C ILE A 50 6.29 -21.18 0.35
N GLU A 51 7.48 -21.67 0.05
CA GLU A 51 8.35 -22.38 1.00
C GLU A 51 9.67 -21.64 1.21
N HIS A 52 10.12 -21.53 2.46
CA HIS A 52 11.48 -21.15 2.82
C HIS A 52 12.37 -22.39 2.94
N HIS A 53 13.54 -22.36 2.30
CA HIS A 53 14.51 -23.45 2.17
C HIS A 53 15.83 -23.11 2.90
N GLY A 54 15.75 -22.46 4.06
CA GLY A 54 16.90 -22.20 4.93
C GLY A 54 17.63 -23.48 5.38
N ASP A 55 16.88 -24.56 5.64
CA ASP A 55 17.41 -25.93 5.71
C ASP A 55 16.89 -26.71 4.48
N PRO A 56 17.76 -27.11 3.53
CA PRO A 56 17.35 -27.85 2.34
C PRO A 56 16.64 -29.19 2.62
N LYS A 57 16.76 -29.72 3.85
CA LYS A 57 16.11 -30.97 4.28
C LYS A 57 14.80 -30.74 5.03
N LYS A 58 14.48 -29.49 5.38
CA LYS A 58 13.29 -29.10 6.16
C LYS A 58 12.73 -27.77 5.66
N PRO A 59 12.13 -27.74 4.47
CA PRO A 59 11.45 -26.54 3.99
C PRO A 59 10.30 -26.16 4.94
N VAL A 60 10.14 -24.86 5.17
CA VAL A 60 9.08 -24.28 6.00
C VAL A 60 8.06 -23.63 5.07
N LEU A 61 6.79 -24.04 5.15
CA LEU A 61 5.73 -23.36 4.42
C LEU A 61 5.49 -21.97 5.05
N MET A 62 5.63 -20.94 4.24
CA MET A 62 5.42 -19.54 4.62
C MET A 62 4.02 -19.05 4.26
N GLY A 63 3.42 -19.60 3.21
CA GLY A 63 2.11 -19.17 2.76
C GLY A 63 1.56 -20.06 1.66
N ASN A 64 0.26 -19.90 1.42
CA ASN A 64 -0.47 -20.62 0.41
C ASN A 64 -1.48 -19.67 -0.25
N ILE A 65 -1.46 -19.57 -1.58
CA ILE A 65 -2.35 -18.69 -2.34
C ILE A 65 -3.26 -19.55 -3.20
N LEU A 66 -4.57 -19.53 -2.94
CA LEU A 66 -5.58 -20.07 -3.85
C LEU A 66 -5.95 -18.99 -4.86
N THR A 67 -5.64 -19.20 -6.13
CA THR A 67 -6.02 -18.30 -7.22
C THR A 67 -7.22 -18.87 -7.98
N LEU A 68 -8.25 -18.07 -8.16
CA LEU A 68 -9.45 -18.34 -8.94
C LEU A 68 -9.46 -17.41 -10.16
N GLU A 69 -9.51 -17.97 -11.37
CA GLU A 69 -9.58 -17.25 -12.64
C GLU A 69 -10.86 -17.65 -13.38
N THR A 70 -11.68 -16.68 -13.76
CA THR A 70 -12.92 -16.91 -14.54
C THR A 70 -12.75 -16.52 -16.01
N SER A 71 -13.84 -16.46 -16.77
CA SER A 71 -13.82 -16.28 -18.22
C SER A 71 -14.01 -14.81 -18.62
N ASP A 72 -13.86 -14.49 -19.91
CA ASP A 72 -14.16 -13.15 -20.45
C ASP A 72 -15.67 -12.90 -20.65
N LYS A 73 -16.52 -13.51 -19.81
CA LYS A 73 -17.96 -13.31 -19.82
C LYS A 73 -18.37 -12.88 -18.43
N SER A 74 -19.50 -12.16 -18.36
CA SER A 74 -20.18 -11.92 -17.10
C SER A 74 -20.37 -13.21 -16.29
N ASP A 75 -19.70 -13.25 -15.16
CA ASP A 75 -19.63 -14.33 -14.21
C ASP A 75 -20.25 -13.89 -12.86
N VAL A 76 -20.93 -14.82 -12.20
CA VAL A 76 -21.47 -14.60 -10.84
C VAL A 76 -20.67 -15.43 -9.85
N ILE A 77 -19.88 -14.78 -9.02
CA ILE A 77 -18.96 -15.39 -8.07
C ILE A 77 -19.47 -15.17 -6.65
N HIS A 78 -19.70 -16.24 -5.90
CA HIS A 78 -20.06 -16.17 -4.50
C HIS A 78 -19.12 -17.03 -3.65
N ILE A 79 -18.48 -16.40 -2.66
CA ILE A 79 -17.56 -17.04 -1.74
C ILE A 79 -18.15 -17.03 -0.33
N SER A 80 -18.14 -18.19 0.32
CA SER A 80 -18.43 -18.32 1.76
C SER A 80 -17.40 -19.25 2.41
N GLN A 81 -17.27 -19.16 3.72
CA GLN A 81 -16.33 -20.00 4.47
C GLN A 81 -17.03 -20.79 5.57
N ASP A 82 -16.86 -22.11 5.53
CA ASP A 82 -17.44 -23.00 6.51
C ASP A 82 -16.74 -22.89 7.87
N PRO A 83 -17.41 -23.23 8.98
CA PRO A 83 -16.80 -23.22 10.32
C PRO A 83 -15.59 -24.15 10.46
N ASN A 84 -15.42 -25.10 9.53
CA ASN A 84 -14.25 -25.96 9.45
C ASN A 84 -13.11 -25.35 8.61
N GLY A 85 -13.23 -24.08 8.21
CA GLY A 85 -12.30 -23.31 7.39
C GLY A 85 -12.34 -23.56 5.88
N SER A 86 -13.17 -24.48 5.38
CA SER A 86 -13.28 -24.74 3.93
C SER A 86 -13.94 -23.58 3.20
N LEU A 87 -13.42 -23.21 2.03
CA LEU A 87 -14.03 -22.20 1.17
C LEU A 87 -15.02 -22.88 0.23
N ARG A 88 -16.27 -22.39 0.23
CA ARG A 88 -17.28 -22.72 -0.76
C ARG A 88 -17.31 -21.62 -1.81
N VAL A 89 -16.93 -21.98 -3.03
CA VAL A 89 -16.81 -21.10 -4.17
C VAL A 89 -17.91 -21.48 -5.15
N LYS A 90 -18.82 -20.57 -5.45
CA LYS A 90 -19.82 -20.75 -6.50
C LYS A 90 -19.48 -19.81 -7.64
N VAL A 91 -19.27 -20.35 -8.83
CA VAL A 91 -19.09 -19.58 -10.07
C VAL A 91 -20.22 -19.96 -11.00
N ASN A 92 -21.06 -18.98 -11.32
CA ASN A 92 -22.32 -19.16 -12.04
C ASN A 92 -23.24 -20.15 -11.30
N GLU A 93 -23.61 -21.26 -11.94
CA GLU A 93 -24.45 -22.30 -11.33
C GLU A 93 -23.63 -23.42 -10.66
N GLN A 94 -22.30 -23.42 -10.83
CA GLN A 94 -21.43 -24.50 -10.39
C GLN A 94 -20.76 -24.18 -9.05
N GLU A 95 -20.77 -25.15 -8.13
CA GLU A 95 -20.11 -25.06 -6.83
C GLU A 95 -18.82 -25.87 -6.79
N TYR A 96 -17.84 -25.33 -6.08
CA TYR A 96 -16.52 -25.88 -5.82
C TYR A 96 -16.22 -25.74 -4.32
N THR A 97 -15.36 -26.61 -3.80
CA THR A 97 -14.92 -26.54 -2.41
C THR A 97 -13.42 -26.68 -2.35
N PHE A 98 -12.79 -25.73 -1.68
CA PHE A 98 -11.34 -25.70 -1.47
C PHE A 98 -11.04 -25.70 0.02
N ASN A 99 -9.88 -26.24 0.38
CA ASN A 99 -9.44 -26.18 1.76
C ASN A 99 -8.90 -24.77 2.05
N GLY A 100 -9.69 -23.95 2.76
CA GLY A 100 -9.25 -22.65 3.25
C GLY A 100 -8.60 -22.71 4.63
N ASN A 101 -8.32 -23.91 5.15
CA ASN A 101 -7.56 -24.05 6.38
C ASN A 101 -6.08 -23.83 6.13
N ASN A 102 -5.49 -23.02 6.99
CA ASN A 102 -4.06 -22.98 7.22
C ASN A 102 -3.53 -24.41 7.51
N PRO A 103 -2.53 -24.94 6.80
CA PRO A 103 -1.95 -26.23 7.15
C PRO A 103 -1.51 -26.26 8.63
N SER A 104 -1.82 -27.39 9.28
CA SER A 104 -1.87 -27.62 10.72
C SER A 104 -0.94 -26.78 11.63
N PRO A 105 -1.44 -26.24 12.77
CA PRO A 105 -0.69 -25.45 13.77
C PRO A 105 0.46 -26.18 14.48
N ASN A 106 0.79 -27.41 14.08
CA ASN A 106 1.96 -28.15 14.55
C ASN A 106 3.19 -28.01 13.64
N SER A 107 3.16 -27.21 12.56
CA SER A 107 4.40 -26.64 12.04
C SER A 107 4.81 -25.45 12.91
N SER A 108 5.27 -25.75 14.13
CA SER A 108 6.19 -24.83 14.79
C SER A 108 7.42 -24.76 13.89
N SER A 109 7.45 -23.81 12.96
CA SER A 109 8.73 -23.32 12.49
C SER A 109 9.45 -22.84 13.75
N SER A 110 10.72 -23.19 13.90
CA SER A 110 11.57 -22.65 14.96
C SER A 110 11.75 -21.12 14.89
N GLU A 111 11.02 -20.46 13.98
CA GLU A 111 11.12 -19.07 13.58
C GLU A 111 9.80 -18.28 13.79
N GLY A 112 8.73 -18.91 14.30
CA GLY A 112 7.49 -18.20 14.69
C GLY A 112 6.58 -17.74 13.55
N ILE A 113 6.84 -18.19 12.31
CA ILE A 113 6.01 -17.87 11.13
C ILE A 113 4.87 -18.89 11.04
N GLN A 114 3.63 -18.42 11.19
CA GLN A 114 2.42 -19.19 10.85
C GLN A 114 2.16 -18.99 9.35
N PRO A 115 2.00 -20.07 8.56
CA PRO A 115 1.70 -19.91 7.15
C PRO A 115 0.40 -19.11 6.98
N GLN A 116 0.34 -18.18 6.03
CA GLN A 116 -0.91 -17.47 5.72
C GLN A 116 -1.57 -18.10 4.50
N PHE A 117 -2.85 -18.45 4.62
CA PHE A 117 -3.68 -18.80 3.47
C PHE A 117 -4.35 -17.52 2.96
N SER A 118 -4.24 -17.26 1.66
CA SER A 118 -4.90 -16.14 0.99
C SER A 118 -5.65 -16.61 -0.25
N LEU A 119 -6.72 -15.87 -0.58
CA LEU A 119 -7.53 -16.09 -1.76
C LEU A 119 -7.28 -14.95 -2.75
N HIS A 120 -6.96 -15.28 -4.00
CA HIS A 120 -6.86 -14.32 -5.09
C HIS A 120 -7.94 -14.64 -6.12
N ILE A 121 -8.87 -13.71 -6.32
CA ILE A 121 -9.91 -13.79 -7.35
C ILE A 121 -9.48 -12.89 -8.50
N LYS A 122 -9.45 -13.43 -9.71
CA LYS A 122 -9.13 -12.73 -10.95
C LYS A 122 -10.29 -12.99 -11.92
N SER A 123 -11.25 -12.08 -11.91
CA SER A 123 -12.35 -12.17 -12.86
C SER A 123 -11.88 -11.66 -14.23
N GLY A 124 -12.45 -12.21 -15.29
CA GLY A 124 -12.05 -11.89 -16.66
C GLY A 124 -12.65 -10.57 -17.13
N ALA A 125 -12.91 -10.48 -18.43
CA ALA A 125 -13.79 -9.42 -18.93
C ALA A 125 -15.28 -9.74 -18.72
N GLY A 126 -16.14 -8.75 -18.95
CA GLY A 126 -17.59 -8.84 -18.77
C GLY A 126 -18.02 -8.21 -17.46
N ASN A 127 -19.32 -7.92 -17.32
CA ASN A 127 -19.85 -7.32 -16.11
C ASN A 127 -20.07 -8.40 -15.05
N ASP A 128 -19.18 -8.47 -14.08
CA ASP A 128 -19.10 -9.53 -13.10
C ASP A 128 -19.77 -9.15 -11.78
N ASN A 129 -20.25 -10.17 -11.05
CA ASN A 129 -20.83 -9.98 -9.72
C ASN A 129 -20.12 -10.85 -8.70
N ILE A 130 -19.32 -10.24 -7.84
CA ILE A 130 -18.47 -10.90 -6.88
C ILE A 130 -18.97 -10.60 -5.47
N THR A 131 -19.35 -11.63 -4.73
CA THR A 131 -19.83 -11.48 -3.34
C THR A 131 -19.02 -12.34 -2.38
N LEU A 132 -18.45 -11.72 -1.33
CA LEU A 132 -17.88 -12.41 -0.18
C LEU A 132 -18.84 -12.37 1.01
N ALA A 133 -19.22 -13.54 1.51
CA ALA A 133 -20.07 -13.66 2.69
C ALA A 133 -19.37 -13.21 3.99
N PRO A 134 -20.12 -12.85 5.05
CA PRO A 134 -19.56 -12.41 6.32
C PRO A 134 -18.65 -13.40 7.05
N ASP A 135 -18.76 -14.68 6.72
CA ASP A 135 -18.02 -15.77 7.35
C ASP A 135 -16.62 -15.96 6.75
N VAL A 136 -16.30 -15.29 5.63
CA VAL A 136 -14.96 -15.29 5.03
C VAL A 136 -13.99 -14.54 5.94
N THR A 137 -12.96 -15.24 6.41
CA THR A 137 -11.93 -14.73 7.34
C THR A 137 -10.52 -14.73 6.77
N VAL A 138 -10.31 -15.37 5.61
CA VAL A 138 -9.01 -15.37 4.92
C VAL A 138 -8.75 -14.01 4.28
N ASP A 139 -7.48 -13.68 4.06
CA ASP A 139 -7.11 -12.51 3.28
C ASP A 139 -7.54 -12.71 1.82
N VAL A 140 -8.15 -11.69 1.22
CA VAL A 140 -8.68 -11.79 -0.15
C VAL A 140 -8.15 -10.64 -1.00
N LYS A 141 -7.58 -10.97 -2.17
CA LYS A 141 -7.35 -10.03 -3.26
C LYS A 141 -8.37 -10.28 -4.36
N ILE A 142 -8.99 -9.23 -4.88
CA ILE A 142 -9.95 -9.28 -5.99
C ILE A 142 -9.46 -8.36 -7.09
N GLU A 143 -9.28 -8.90 -8.29
CA GLU A 143 -9.14 -8.15 -9.55
C GLU A 143 -10.43 -8.44 -10.34
N ALA A 144 -11.32 -7.45 -10.49
CA ALA A 144 -12.63 -7.65 -11.12
C ALA A 144 -12.56 -7.60 -12.66
N GLY A 145 -11.61 -6.86 -13.22
CA GLY A 145 -11.21 -7.02 -14.62
C GLY A 145 -11.77 -5.93 -15.53
N ASP A 146 -12.18 -6.31 -16.75
CA ASP A 146 -12.73 -5.36 -17.72
C ASP A 146 -14.26 -5.50 -17.78
N GLY A 147 -15.02 -4.51 -17.36
CA GLY A 147 -16.48 -4.56 -17.33
C GLY A 147 -17.05 -3.55 -16.36
N ASP A 148 -18.37 -3.37 -16.35
CA ASP A 148 -19.00 -2.66 -15.24
C ASP A 148 -19.31 -3.68 -14.14
N ASP A 149 -18.39 -3.82 -13.18
CA ASP A 149 -18.43 -4.89 -12.20
C ASP A 149 -19.14 -4.49 -10.91
N THR A 150 -19.63 -5.48 -10.17
CA THR A 150 -20.20 -5.29 -8.83
C THR A 150 -19.48 -6.19 -7.84
N VAL A 151 -18.81 -5.58 -6.86
CA VAL A 151 -18.10 -6.30 -5.80
C VAL A 151 -18.68 -5.95 -4.44
N GLN A 152 -19.18 -6.93 -3.70
CA GLN A 152 -19.67 -6.76 -2.33
C GLN A 152 -18.93 -7.69 -1.38
N THR A 153 -18.28 -7.13 -0.36
CA THR A 153 -17.59 -7.90 0.67
C THR A 153 -18.24 -7.64 2.02
N GLU A 154 -18.57 -8.69 2.78
CA GLU A 154 -19.15 -8.53 4.11
C GLU A 154 -18.20 -8.97 5.25
N GLY A 155 -17.23 -9.82 4.93
CA GLY A 155 -16.17 -10.32 5.82
C GLY A 155 -14.76 -10.02 5.27
N GLY A 156 -13.75 -10.29 6.08
CA GLY A 156 -12.33 -10.03 5.76
C GLY A 156 -11.97 -8.55 5.63
N ASN A 157 -10.70 -8.30 5.26
CA ASN A 157 -10.17 -7.00 4.87
C ASN A 157 -9.60 -7.15 3.45
N PRO A 158 -10.43 -7.05 2.41
CA PRO A 158 -10.00 -7.34 1.06
C PRO A 158 -9.17 -6.21 0.44
N ASP A 159 -8.28 -6.58 -0.46
CA ASP A 159 -7.69 -5.69 -1.47
C ASP A 159 -8.50 -5.86 -2.76
N ILE A 160 -9.18 -4.82 -3.22
CA ILE A 160 -10.08 -4.87 -4.39
C ILE A 160 -9.57 -3.88 -5.45
N TYR A 161 -9.48 -4.36 -6.68
CA TYR A 161 -9.17 -3.57 -7.87
C TYR A 161 -10.34 -3.76 -8.82
N GLY A 162 -11.07 -2.69 -9.14
CA GLY A 162 -12.21 -2.69 -10.06
C GLY A 162 -11.73 -3.06 -11.46
N GLY A 163 -10.98 -2.15 -12.08
CA GLY A 163 -10.31 -2.40 -13.35
C GLY A 163 -10.79 -1.43 -14.40
N ARG A 164 -11.21 -1.89 -15.57
CA ARG A 164 -11.73 -0.99 -16.60
C ARG A 164 -13.24 -1.06 -16.64
N GLY A 165 -13.92 0.07 -16.54
CA GLY A 165 -15.38 0.15 -16.59
C GLY A 165 -15.91 0.86 -15.37
N ASN A 166 -17.23 1.03 -15.29
CA ASN A 166 -17.85 1.78 -14.20
C ASN A 166 -18.26 0.81 -13.09
N ASP A 167 -17.40 0.63 -12.11
CA ASP A 167 -17.53 -0.39 -11.08
C ASP A 167 -18.33 0.09 -9.88
N THR A 168 -19.03 -0.85 -9.24
CA THR A 168 -19.70 -0.63 -7.95
C THR A 168 -19.10 -1.53 -6.89
N ILE A 169 -18.33 -0.95 -5.97
CA ILE A 169 -17.60 -1.69 -4.94
C ILE A 169 -18.12 -1.31 -3.57
N ARG A 170 -18.51 -2.30 -2.76
CA ARG A 170 -19.02 -2.12 -1.40
C ARG A 170 -18.28 -3.00 -0.41
N LEU A 171 -17.59 -2.35 0.52
CA LEU A 171 -16.95 -2.99 1.66
C LEU A 171 -17.91 -3.19 2.84
N GLY A 172 -17.57 -4.18 3.66
CA GLY A 172 -18.34 -4.63 4.81
C GLY A 172 -17.86 -4.05 6.13
N LYS A 173 -17.82 -4.90 7.16
CA LYS A 173 -17.44 -4.48 8.52
C LYS A 173 -15.94 -4.42 8.77
N GLY A 174 -15.15 -5.23 8.06
CA GLY A 174 -13.69 -5.27 8.22
C GLY A 174 -12.99 -4.01 7.69
N GLY A 175 -13.61 -3.35 6.71
CA GLY A 175 -12.92 -2.33 5.92
C GLY A 175 -12.07 -3.00 4.84
N GLY A 176 -11.09 -2.30 4.26
CA GLY A 176 -10.29 -2.83 3.17
C GLY A 176 -9.59 -1.77 2.33
N TYR A 177 -8.86 -2.23 1.32
CA TYR A 177 -8.21 -1.41 0.32
C TYR A 177 -8.99 -1.52 -1.00
N VAL A 178 -9.29 -0.41 -1.64
CA VAL A 178 -10.00 -0.38 -2.92
C VAL A 178 -9.36 0.61 -3.88
N GLU A 179 -9.13 0.17 -5.12
CA GLU A 179 -8.85 1.02 -6.28
C GLU A 179 -9.97 0.79 -7.31
N GLY A 180 -10.65 1.86 -7.72
CA GLY A 180 -11.64 1.84 -8.81
C GLY A 180 -10.96 1.53 -10.15
N ASN A 181 -9.93 2.33 -10.45
CA ASN A 181 -9.10 2.28 -11.67
C ASN A 181 -9.67 3.13 -12.80
N ASP A 182 -9.93 2.57 -13.99
CA ASP A 182 -10.35 3.34 -15.15
C ASP A 182 -11.89 3.29 -15.26
N GLY A 183 -12.60 4.38 -14.99
CA GLY A 183 -14.05 4.48 -15.16
C GLY A 183 -14.70 5.41 -14.15
N ASP A 184 -16.00 5.69 -14.31
CA ASP A 184 -16.76 6.46 -13.32
C ASP A 184 -17.28 5.50 -12.22
N ASP A 185 -16.47 5.28 -11.20
CA ASP A 185 -16.68 4.25 -10.17
C ASP A 185 -17.55 4.73 -9.01
N THR A 186 -18.13 3.78 -8.28
CA THR A 186 -18.83 4.01 -7.01
C THR A 186 -18.29 3.08 -5.93
N ILE A 187 -17.59 3.67 -4.96
CA ILE A 187 -16.93 2.93 -3.88
C ILE A 187 -17.53 3.29 -2.53
N ILE A 188 -17.96 2.28 -1.76
CA ILE A 188 -18.55 2.44 -0.43
C ILE A 188 -17.74 1.67 0.61
N GLY A 189 -17.05 2.39 1.49
CA GLY A 189 -16.09 1.85 2.45
C GLY A 189 -16.68 1.05 3.63
N GLY A 190 -18.00 1.06 3.84
CA GLY A 190 -18.63 0.28 4.90
C GLY A 190 -18.40 0.83 6.31
N SER A 191 -18.34 -0.04 7.33
CA SER A 191 -18.18 0.36 8.74
C SER A 191 -16.78 0.19 9.33
N GLY A 192 -15.91 -0.51 8.60
CA GLY A 192 -14.51 -0.70 8.99
C GLY A 192 -13.61 0.43 8.51
N HIS A 193 -12.30 0.28 8.71
CA HIS A 193 -11.31 1.23 8.24
C HIS A 193 -11.01 1.00 6.76
N SER A 194 -11.01 2.05 5.94
CA SER A 194 -10.96 1.87 4.48
C SER A 194 -10.03 2.86 3.81
N VAL A 195 -9.28 2.37 2.84
CA VAL A 195 -8.47 3.17 1.91
C VAL A 195 -9.10 2.98 0.54
N MET A 196 -9.48 4.08 -0.12
CA MET A 196 -10.21 4.06 -1.38
C MET A 196 -9.61 5.09 -2.32
N TYR A 197 -9.21 4.64 -3.51
CA TYR A 197 -8.81 5.48 -4.63
C TYR A 197 -9.86 5.31 -5.75
N GLY A 198 -10.39 6.41 -6.28
CA GLY A 198 -11.19 6.40 -7.50
C GLY A 198 -10.29 6.12 -8.71
N ASN A 199 -9.17 6.85 -8.78
CA ASN A 199 -8.20 6.88 -9.88
C ASN A 199 -8.75 7.68 -11.08
N LYS A 200 -9.00 7.10 -12.25
CA LYS A 200 -9.41 7.89 -13.43
C LYS A 200 -10.91 7.80 -13.65
N GLY A 201 -11.58 8.93 -13.62
CA GLY A 201 -13.00 9.05 -13.94
C GLY A 201 -13.70 9.97 -12.95
N ASN A 202 -15.02 10.13 -13.10
CA ASN A 202 -15.82 10.94 -12.19
C ASN A 202 -16.43 10.03 -11.12
N ASP A 203 -15.68 9.84 -10.05
CA ASP A 203 -15.89 8.80 -9.06
C ASP A 203 -16.79 9.26 -7.92
N ARG A 204 -17.38 8.29 -7.24
CA ARG A 204 -18.21 8.50 -6.05
C ARG A 204 -17.69 7.67 -4.89
N LEU A 205 -16.99 8.33 -3.97
CA LEU A 205 -16.38 7.69 -2.82
C LEU A 205 -17.16 8.02 -1.54
N TYR A 206 -17.61 6.98 -0.85
CA TYR A 206 -18.34 7.10 0.40
C TYR A 206 -17.59 6.35 1.50
N ALA A 207 -17.01 7.07 2.46
CA ALA A 207 -16.37 6.43 3.61
C ALA A 207 -17.35 5.48 4.34
N GLY A 208 -18.61 5.90 4.47
CA GLY A 208 -19.68 5.16 5.11
C GLY A 208 -19.80 5.42 6.62
N PRO A 209 -20.81 4.86 7.30
CA PRO A 209 -21.00 5.02 8.74
C PRO A 209 -19.92 4.27 9.53
N GLY A 210 -19.85 4.44 10.86
CA GLY A 210 -18.91 3.67 11.66
C GLY A 210 -18.69 4.18 13.08
N PRO A 211 -17.88 3.46 13.88
CA PRO A 211 -17.50 3.89 15.22
C PRO A 211 -16.58 5.13 15.17
N ALA A 212 -16.47 5.87 16.28
CA ALA A 212 -15.68 7.10 16.35
C ALA A 212 -14.16 6.90 16.11
N ASN A 213 -13.65 5.69 16.34
CA ASN A 213 -12.25 5.33 16.05
C ASN A 213 -12.02 4.98 14.57
N LYS A 214 -13.07 4.80 13.75
CA LYS A 214 -12.97 4.53 12.32
C LYS A 214 -12.09 5.58 11.65
N LYS A 215 -11.25 5.10 10.74
CA LYS A 215 -10.35 5.91 9.91
C LYS A 215 -10.60 5.56 8.46
N SER A 216 -10.72 6.58 7.62
CA SER A 216 -10.82 6.40 6.18
C SER A 216 -9.88 7.33 5.43
N HIS A 217 -9.37 6.85 4.31
CA HIS A 217 -8.62 7.63 3.34
C HIS A 217 -9.33 7.51 2.00
N LEU A 218 -9.69 8.65 1.42
CA LEU A 218 -10.36 8.75 0.13
C LEU A 218 -9.50 9.64 -0.77
N ASP A 219 -9.20 9.15 -1.97
CA ASP A 219 -8.59 9.93 -3.04
C ASP A 219 -9.47 9.80 -4.28
N GLY A 220 -9.93 10.93 -4.83
CA GLY A 220 -10.75 10.95 -6.04
C GLY A 220 -9.92 10.55 -7.25
N GLY A 221 -8.86 11.31 -7.50
CA GLY A 221 -7.91 11.06 -8.58
C GLY A 221 -8.11 12.05 -9.72
N GLU A 222 -8.21 11.58 -10.96
CA GLU A 222 -8.49 12.42 -12.13
C GLU A 222 -9.98 12.41 -12.47
N GLY A 223 -10.64 13.57 -12.40
CA GLY A 223 -12.04 13.74 -12.81
C GLY A 223 -12.80 14.67 -11.88
N ASP A 224 -14.06 14.97 -12.19
CA ASP A 224 -14.90 15.77 -11.29
C ASP A 224 -15.55 14.82 -10.26
N ASP A 225 -14.92 14.65 -9.10
CA ASP A 225 -15.27 13.60 -8.13
C ASP A 225 -16.30 14.03 -7.08
N LEU A 226 -16.93 13.05 -6.44
CA LEU A 226 -17.85 13.25 -5.32
C LEU A 226 -17.46 12.41 -4.10
N LEU A 227 -16.98 13.06 -3.05
CA LEU A 227 -16.38 12.41 -1.89
C LEU A 227 -17.14 12.72 -0.59
N TYR A 228 -17.57 11.69 0.13
CA TYR A 228 -18.30 11.80 1.40
C TYR A 228 -17.50 11.23 2.56
N ALA A 229 -17.18 12.09 3.54
CA ALA A 229 -16.31 11.74 4.66
C ALA A 229 -16.88 10.69 5.64
N GLY A 230 -18.20 10.52 5.72
CA GLY A 230 -18.86 9.61 6.65
C GLY A 230 -18.57 9.88 8.13
N ASP A 231 -18.68 8.83 8.96
CA ASP A 231 -18.34 8.87 10.39
C ASP A 231 -16.86 8.55 10.63
N GLY A 232 -16.33 8.96 11.78
CA GLY A 232 -14.93 8.69 12.16
C GLY A 232 -14.01 9.85 11.81
N HIS A 233 -12.72 9.56 11.58
CA HIS A 233 -11.77 10.54 11.05
C HIS A 233 -11.39 10.19 9.62
N THR A 234 -11.61 11.12 8.70
CA THR A 234 -11.42 10.87 7.27
C THR A 234 -10.44 11.87 6.68
N VAL A 235 -9.45 11.35 5.97
CA VAL A 235 -8.56 12.14 5.11
C VAL A 235 -9.10 12.03 3.69
N ILE A 236 -9.33 13.17 3.04
CA ILE A 236 -9.86 13.26 1.68
C ILE A 236 -8.88 14.04 0.81
N ASN A 237 -8.58 13.54 -0.37
CA ASN A 237 -8.00 14.28 -1.48
C ASN A 237 -9.03 14.31 -2.62
N GLY A 238 -9.36 15.51 -3.12
CA GLY A 238 -10.21 15.65 -4.31
C GLY A 238 -9.48 15.11 -5.53
N GLY A 239 -8.33 15.70 -5.84
CA GLY A 239 -7.48 15.25 -6.92
C GLY A 239 -7.37 16.32 -8.00
N ASP A 240 -7.39 15.93 -9.27
CA ASP A 240 -7.45 16.82 -10.42
C ASP A 240 -8.88 16.87 -10.96
N GLY A 241 -9.52 18.04 -10.94
CA GLY A 241 -10.90 18.21 -11.40
C GLY A 241 -11.66 19.21 -10.54
N ASN A 242 -12.95 19.38 -10.78
CA ASN A 242 -13.79 20.24 -9.94
C ASN A 242 -14.56 19.37 -8.95
N ASP A 243 -13.95 19.15 -7.80
CA ASP A 243 -14.42 18.11 -6.89
C ASP A 243 -15.50 18.60 -5.94
N GLN A 244 -16.32 17.66 -5.52
CA GLN A 244 -17.40 17.86 -4.58
C GLN A 244 -17.13 17.08 -3.31
N ILE A 245 -16.66 17.76 -2.27
CA ILE A 245 -16.33 17.16 -0.98
C ILE A 245 -17.43 17.49 0.03
N VAL A 246 -18.06 16.45 0.57
CA VAL A 246 -18.98 16.56 1.69
C VAL A 246 -18.25 16.13 2.96
N ALA A 247 -17.73 17.12 3.67
CA ALA A 247 -17.03 16.94 4.92
C ALA A 247 -18.00 16.78 6.10
N TYR A 248 -17.74 15.80 6.96
CA TYR A 248 -18.42 15.59 8.24
C TYR A 248 -17.42 15.83 9.39
N ALA A 249 -17.82 15.56 10.65
CA ALA A 249 -16.94 15.80 11.80
C ALA A 249 -15.58 15.08 11.65
N ASN A 250 -14.50 15.69 12.17
CA ASN A 250 -13.13 15.16 12.10
C ASN A 250 -12.66 14.81 10.67
N THR A 251 -12.88 15.70 9.70
CA THR A 251 -12.34 15.55 8.33
C THR A 251 -11.09 16.40 8.14
N THR A 252 -10.10 15.86 7.43
CA THR A 252 -9.00 16.62 6.82
C THR A 252 -9.14 16.50 5.31
N ALA A 253 -9.42 17.60 4.62
CA ALA A 253 -9.65 17.65 3.18
C ALA A 253 -8.55 18.46 2.47
N TYR A 254 -7.95 17.86 1.46
CA TYR A 254 -7.14 18.52 0.44
C TYR A 254 -8.01 18.62 -0.81
N THR A 255 -8.30 19.82 -1.28
CA THR A 255 -9.23 19.98 -2.41
C THR A 255 -8.60 19.55 -3.73
N GLY A 256 -7.28 19.74 -3.89
CA GLY A 256 -6.58 19.33 -5.09
C GLY A 256 -6.49 20.47 -6.12
N LYS A 257 -6.43 20.13 -7.41
CA LYS A 257 -6.43 21.09 -8.52
C LYS A 257 -7.83 21.22 -9.12
N GLY A 258 -8.36 22.44 -9.08
CA GLY A 258 -9.51 22.81 -9.86
C GLY A 258 -10.31 23.90 -9.16
N SER A 259 -11.60 23.97 -9.44
CA SER A 259 -12.54 24.83 -8.72
C SER A 259 -13.45 23.98 -7.88
N ASP A 260 -12.98 23.66 -6.67
CA ASP A 260 -13.59 22.64 -5.84
C ASP A 260 -14.71 23.22 -4.98
N THR A 261 -15.62 22.35 -4.55
CA THR A 261 -16.66 22.69 -3.58
C THR A 261 -16.56 21.80 -2.35
N VAL A 262 -16.43 22.41 -1.18
CA VAL A 262 -16.47 21.69 0.10
C VAL A 262 -17.72 22.10 0.87
N TRP A 263 -18.68 21.20 0.99
CA TRP A 263 -19.80 21.36 1.92
C TRP A 263 -19.40 20.84 3.29
N GLY A 264 -19.57 21.68 4.30
CA GLY A 264 -19.55 21.26 5.69
C GLY A 264 -20.78 21.81 6.39
N ASN A 265 -21.48 20.98 7.14
CA ASN A 265 -22.44 21.47 8.13
C ASN A 265 -22.14 20.77 9.44
N LEU A 266 -20.98 21.06 10.05
CA LEU A 266 -20.60 20.94 11.48
C LEU A 266 -19.07 21.20 11.71
N THR A 267 -18.70 21.46 12.98
CA THR A 267 -17.42 22.03 13.51
C THR A 267 -16.10 21.29 13.16
N LYS A 268 -15.00 22.06 12.97
CA LYS A 268 -13.57 21.65 13.12
C LYS A 268 -12.95 20.75 12.03
N ALA A 269 -13.40 20.79 10.78
CA ALA A 269 -12.60 20.19 9.70
C ALA A 269 -11.28 20.95 9.49
N ARG A 270 -10.27 20.29 8.94
CA ARG A 270 -9.06 20.92 8.38
C ARG A 270 -9.23 20.91 6.87
N ILE A 271 -9.16 22.06 6.23
CA ILE A 271 -9.40 22.19 4.79
C ILE A 271 -8.21 22.92 4.18
N TYR A 272 -7.51 22.25 3.28
CA TYR A 272 -6.43 22.79 2.46
C TYR A 272 -7.00 23.06 1.07
N ALA A 273 -7.26 24.32 0.78
CA ALA A 273 -8.06 24.74 -0.37
C ALA A 273 -7.39 25.86 -1.17
N GLN A 274 -7.56 25.83 -2.49
CA GLN A 274 -7.13 26.90 -3.37
C GLN A 274 -8.03 28.13 -3.23
N SER A 275 -7.60 29.26 -3.78
CA SER A 275 -8.39 30.50 -3.75
C SER A 275 -9.64 30.46 -4.65
N SER A 276 -9.66 29.58 -5.65
CA SER A 276 -10.80 29.29 -6.53
C SER A 276 -11.96 28.58 -5.83
N ASP A 277 -11.69 27.88 -4.73
CA ASP A 277 -12.64 26.93 -4.15
C ASP A 277 -13.79 27.59 -3.41
N TYR A 278 -14.96 26.99 -3.54
CA TYR A 278 -16.19 27.39 -2.88
C TYR A 278 -16.43 26.54 -1.62
N LEU A 279 -16.41 27.18 -0.45
CA LEU A 279 -16.44 26.49 0.85
C LEU A 279 -17.68 26.89 1.69
N PRO A 280 -18.90 26.54 1.26
CA PRO A 280 -20.12 26.89 2.00
C PRO A 280 -20.26 26.12 3.32
N GLY A 281 -20.63 26.81 4.39
CA GLY A 281 -20.93 26.18 5.70
C GLY A 281 -19.70 25.74 6.50
N THR A 282 -18.49 26.09 6.04
CA THR A 282 -17.23 25.71 6.68
C THR A 282 -16.73 26.75 7.69
N GLU A 283 -17.59 27.63 8.22
CA GLU A 283 -17.18 28.77 9.05
C GLU A 283 -16.55 28.36 10.39
N GLN A 284 -16.76 27.10 10.81
CA GLN A 284 -16.22 26.53 12.05
C GLN A 284 -15.03 25.59 11.80
N SER A 285 -14.52 25.54 10.58
CA SER A 285 -13.39 24.73 10.16
C SER A 285 -12.12 25.59 10.05
N THR A 286 -10.96 24.94 10.14
CA THR A 286 -9.67 25.58 9.85
C THR A 286 -9.42 25.51 8.35
N ILE A 287 -9.26 26.67 7.71
CA ILE A 287 -8.98 26.76 6.28
C ILE A 287 -7.56 27.25 6.10
N THR A 288 -6.73 26.43 5.45
CA THR A 288 -5.39 26.78 5.00
C THR A 288 -5.43 26.99 3.50
N ARG A 289 -5.10 28.20 3.04
CA ARG A 289 -5.05 28.46 1.61
C ARG A 289 -3.79 27.88 1.00
N THR A 290 -3.96 27.13 -0.07
CA THR A 290 -2.91 26.52 -0.85
C THR A 290 -2.89 27.13 -2.25
N GLU A 291 -1.75 27.01 -2.92
CA GLU A 291 -1.59 27.43 -4.30
C GLU A 291 -1.27 26.20 -5.15
N PRO A 292 -1.67 26.17 -6.44
CA PRO A 292 -1.20 25.17 -7.38
C PRO A 292 0.32 25.02 -7.31
N SER A 293 0.79 23.78 -7.29
CA SER A 293 2.22 23.48 -7.20
C SER A 293 2.62 22.37 -8.16
N GLU A 294 3.79 22.55 -8.77
CA GLU A 294 4.45 21.59 -9.65
C GLU A 294 5.62 20.91 -8.93
N ALA A 295 5.71 21.06 -7.60
CA ALA A 295 6.78 20.50 -6.78
C ALA A 295 6.88 18.97 -6.95
N GLY A 296 8.10 18.47 -6.92
CA GLY A 296 8.42 17.05 -7.01
C GLY A 296 8.59 16.52 -8.43
N LYS A 297 8.32 17.33 -9.47
CA LYS A 297 8.45 16.92 -10.88
C LYS A 297 9.88 16.59 -11.31
N LYS A 298 10.89 17.08 -10.60
CA LYS A 298 12.31 16.76 -10.84
C LYS A 298 12.86 15.78 -9.82
N ALA A 299 12.21 15.71 -8.65
CA ALA A 299 12.63 14.90 -7.52
C ALA A 299 12.60 13.40 -7.80
N PHE A 300 11.61 12.92 -8.57
CA PHE A 300 11.31 11.50 -8.66
C PHE A 300 11.25 10.97 -10.10
N LYS A 301 11.66 9.72 -10.25
CA LYS A 301 11.44 8.91 -11.46
C LYS A 301 10.64 7.67 -11.07
N ILE A 302 9.44 7.52 -11.61
CA ILE A 302 8.53 6.42 -11.26
C ILE A 302 8.68 5.26 -12.26
N VAL A 303 8.81 4.03 -11.76
CA VAL A 303 9.02 2.80 -12.53
C VAL A 303 8.06 1.72 -12.03
N GLY A 304 7.20 1.20 -12.92
CA GLY A 304 6.21 0.18 -12.59
C GLY A 304 5.17 0.03 -13.71
N THR A 305 4.06 -0.64 -13.42
CA THR A 305 2.87 -0.65 -14.29
C THR A 305 2.26 0.75 -14.43
N ASP A 306 1.32 0.92 -15.36
CA ASP A 306 0.70 2.22 -15.57
C ASP A 306 -0.28 2.56 -14.44
N GLU A 307 -0.94 1.56 -13.86
CA GLU A 307 -1.79 1.68 -12.67
C GLU A 307 -0.96 2.10 -11.45
N PHE A 308 0.22 1.49 -11.26
CA PHE A 308 1.13 1.90 -10.19
C PHE A 308 1.60 3.35 -10.36
N LYS A 309 1.95 3.76 -11.59
CA LYS A 309 2.38 5.14 -11.84
C LYS A 309 1.25 6.13 -11.57
N GLN A 310 0.03 5.81 -11.97
CA GLN A 310 -1.15 6.64 -11.71
C GLN A 310 -1.28 6.87 -10.20
N ARG A 311 -1.37 5.80 -9.40
CA ARG A 311 -1.54 5.92 -7.96
C ARG A 311 -0.43 6.73 -7.30
N VAL A 312 0.82 6.53 -7.73
CA VAL A 312 1.95 7.32 -7.20
C VAL A 312 1.79 8.80 -7.55
N GLU A 313 1.29 9.14 -8.73
CA GLU A 313 1.01 10.54 -9.07
C GLU A 313 -0.17 11.12 -8.28
N ASP A 314 -1.19 10.32 -7.94
CA ASP A 314 -2.29 10.74 -7.05
C ASP A 314 -1.76 11.04 -5.64
N ASP A 315 -0.94 10.14 -5.09
CA ASP A 315 -0.22 10.34 -3.82
C ASP A 315 0.64 11.62 -3.86
N LEU A 316 1.35 11.88 -4.96
CA LEU A 316 2.15 13.09 -5.15
C LEU A 316 1.26 14.34 -5.32
N ALA A 317 0.09 14.23 -5.94
CA ALA A 317 -0.88 15.32 -6.09
C ALA A 317 -1.41 15.76 -4.72
N LEU A 318 -1.76 14.81 -3.85
CA LEU A 318 -2.09 15.08 -2.45
C LEU A 318 -0.96 15.83 -1.75
N LEU A 319 0.29 15.36 -1.90
CA LEU A 319 1.45 16.03 -1.29
C LEU A 319 1.69 17.44 -1.86
N ARG A 320 1.37 17.71 -3.13
CA ARG A 320 1.42 19.06 -3.71
C ARG A 320 0.36 19.98 -3.11
N ALA A 321 -0.81 19.44 -2.75
CA ALA A 321 -1.85 20.18 -2.03
C ALA A 321 -1.51 20.39 -0.54
N SER A 322 -0.78 19.46 0.08
CA SER A 322 -0.29 19.52 1.47
C SER A 322 0.82 20.58 1.68
N PRO A 323 0.73 21.50 2.65
CA PRO A 323 1.84 22.38 3.01
C PRO A 323 3.12 21.66 3.47
N VAL A 324 3.00 20.58 4.26
CA VAL A 324 4.12 19.72 4.68
C VAL A 324 4.69 18.97 3.49
N GLY A 325 3.83 18.31 2.70
CA GLY A 325 4.20 17.57 1.50
C GLY A 325 4.90 18.45 0.47
N ARG A 326 4.36 19.63 0.18
CA ARG A 326 4.91 20.55 -0.82
C ARG A 326 6.33 20.96 -0.49
N LYS A 327 6.63 21.26 0.77
CA LYS A 327 8.00 21.60 1.20
C LYS A 327 8.96 20.43 1.05
N MET A 328 8.53 19.20 1.36
CA MET A 328 9.31 17.99 1.09
C MET A 328 9.61 17.87 -0.41
N LEU A 329 8.58 17.99 -1.26
CA LEU A 329 8.71 17.89 -2.71
C LEU A 329 9.64 18.99 -3.29
N GLU A 330 9.53 20.23 -2.83
CA GLU A 330 10.39 21.34 -3.24
C GLU A 330 11.86 21.12 -2.85
N GLU A 331 12.14 20.62 -1.65
CA GLU A 331 13.50 20.28 -1.25
C GLU A 331 14.06 19.09 -2.03
N MET A 332 13.22 18.10 -2.34
CA MET A 332 13.65 16.96 -3.15
C MET A 332 13.93 17.35 -4.61
N ASP A 333 13.21 18.33 -5.18
CA ASP A 333 13.56 18.90 -6.49
C ASP A 333 14.96 19.55 -6.45
N LYS A 334 15.24 20.35 -5.42
CA LYS A 334 16.58 20.96 -5.23
C LYS A 334 17.65 19.90 -5.03
N ALA A 335 17.34 18.84 -4.28
CA ALA A 335 18.27 17.75 -4.02
C ALA A 335 18.59 16.97 -5.30
N ALA A 336 17.59 16.70 -6.14
CA ALA A 336 17.78 16.03 -7.43
C ALA A 336 18.69 16.85 -8.37
N GLU A 337 18.47 18.16 -8.46
CA GLU A 337 19.34 19.04 -9.25
C GLU A 337 20.77 19.09 -8.70
N ARG A 338 20.91 19.23 -7.38
CA ARG A 338 22.21 19.31 -6.69
C ARG A 338 23.01 18.02 -6.82
N ASN A 339 22.34 16.87 -6.74
CA ASN A 339 22.98 15.55 -6.79
C ASN A 339 23.10 15.03 -8.24
N GLY A 340 22.43 15.66 -9.20
CA GLY A 340 22.46 15.31 -10.62
C GLY A 340 21.57 14.12 -11.00
N ALA A 341 20.68 13.67 -10.12
CA ALA A 341 19.79 12.54 -10.36
C ALA A 341 18.55 12.58 -9.44
N PRO A 342 17.37 12.18 -9.95
CA PRO A 342 16.18 11.98 -9.13
C PRO A 342 16.29 10.71 -8.28
N VAL A 343 15.45 10.62 -7.25
CA VAL A 343 15.18 9.36 -6.53
C VAL A 343 14.26 8.50 -7.40
N THR A 344 14.55 7.21 -7.50
CA THR A 344 13.67 6.28 -8.22
C THR A 344 12.57 5.80 -7.26
N ILE A 345 11.32 5.83 -7.71
CA ILE A 345 10.20 5.14 -7.05
C ILE A 345 9.90 3.91 -7.88
N GLU A 346 10.00 2.72 -7.31
CA GLU A 346 9.81 1.44 -8.00
C GLU A 346 8.71 0.62 -7.33
N GLU A 347 7.87 -0.01 -8.15
CA GLU A 347 6.78 -0.87 -7.71
C GLU A 347 7.30 -2.11 -6.96
N ASP A 348 6.89 -2.28 -5.70
CA ASP A 348 7.17 -3.48 -4.92
C ASP A 348 5.95 -4.41 -4.85
N LYS A 349 6.08 -5.57 -5.49
CA LYS A 349 5.04 -6.62 -5.50
C LYS A 349 5.07 -7.53 -4.26
N LYS A 350 6.00 -7.29 -3.33
CA LYS A 350 6.19 -8.10 -2.11
C LYS A 350 5.53 -7.49 -0.87
N GLY A 351 4.82 -6.35 -1.01
CA GLY A 351 3.93 -5.81 0.02
C GLY A 351 4.61 -4.98 1.12
N GLY A 352 5.87 -4.56 0.92
CA GLY A 352 6.57 -3.67 1.83
C GLY A 352 7.05 -2.41 1.11
N SER A 353 6.94 -1.25 1.77
CA SER A 353 7.61 -0.04 1.31
C SER A 353 8.98 0.08 1.99
N SER A 354 10.00 0.51 1.26
CA SER A 354 11.35 0.67 1.80
C SER A 354 12.21 1.62 0.98
N TYR A 355 13.12 2.32 1.64
CA TYR A 355 14.16 3.11 1.00
C TYR A 355 15.51 2.39 1.00
N THR A 356 16.20 2.45 -0.14
CA THR A 356 17.57 1.97 -0.30
C THR A 356 18.50 3.13 -0.69
N PHE A 357 19.47 3.41 0.18
CA PHE A 357 20.59 4.29 -0.17
C PHE A 357 21.51 3.62 -1.18
N ASN A 358 21.83 4.34 -2.25
CA ASN A 358 22.89 3.97 -3.18
C ASN A 358 23.51 5.22 -3.82
N SER A 359 24.75 5.09 -4.28
CA SER A 359 25.44 6.16 -4.97
C SER A 359 26.45 5.67 -6.01
N SER A 360 26.79 6.52 -6.98
CA SER A 360 27.83 6.25 -7.99
C SER A 360 29.18 5.91 -7.36
N GLU A 361 29.53 6.50 -6.21
CA GLU A 361 30.74 6.17 -5.45
C GLU A 361 30.68 4.77 -4.82
N LEU A 362 29.53 4.39 -4.24
CA LEU A 362 29.35 3.03 -3.72
C LEU A 362 29.43 1.99 -4.83
N GLN A 363 28.93 2.29 -6.03
CA GLN A 363 28.96 1.37 -7.16
C GLN A 363 30.36 1.11 -7.73
N LYS A 364 31.36 1.93 -7.38
CA LYS A 364 32.77 1.64 -7.71
C LYS A 364 33.36 0.51 -6.87
N LEU A 365 32.73 0.19 -5.74
CA LEU A 365 33.15 -0.89 -4.85
C LEU A 365 32.56 -2.22 -5.29
N SER A 366 33.29 -3.31 -5.08
CA SER A 366 32.75 -4.66 -5.25
C SER A 366 31.61 -4.93 -4.26
N GLU A 367 30.73 -5.87 -4.59
CA GLU A 367 29.62 -6.24 -3.71
C GLU A 367 30.10 -6.68 -2.31
N GLN A 368 31.22 -7.41 -2.24
CA GLN A 368 31.83 -7.83 -0.97
C GLN A 368 32.34 -6.65 -0.14
N GLU A 369 32.84 -5.60 -0.78
CA GLU A 369 33.27 -4.38 -0.09
C GLU A 369 32.07 -3.58 0.41
N ARG A 370 31.01 -3.45 -0.40
CA ARG A 370 29.77 -2.78 0.01
C ARG A 370 29.11 -3.44 1.22
N LYS A 371 29.07 -4.78 1.25
CA LYS A 371 28.50 -5.55 2.38
C LYS A 371 29.23 -5.32 3.71
N LYS A 372 30.49 -4.84 3.68
CA LYS A 372 31.27 -4.52 4.89
C LYS A 372 31.04 -3.10 5.41
N ILE A 373 30.32 -2.25 4.66
CA ILE A 373 30.06 -0.87 5.07
C ILE A 373 28.79 -0.85 5.94
N PRO A 374 28.92 -0.52 7.24
CA PRO A 374 27.79 -0.56 8.16
C PRO A 374 26.75 0.51 7.81
N MET A 375 25.52 0.32 8.30
CA MET A 375 24.51 1.38 8.27
C MET A 375 24.97 2.56 9.14
N GLY A 376 24.74 3.79 8.66
CA GLY A 376 25.25 5.01 9.28
C GLY A 376 26.72 5.32 9.00
N ASP A 377 27.41 4.55 8.14
CA ASP A 377 28.73 4.95 7.63
C ASP A 377 28.60 6.18 6.71
N PRO A 378 29.56 7.13 6.71
CA PRO A 378 29.54 8.27 5.79
C PRO A 378 29.44 7.91 4.31
N LYS A 379 29.96 6.75 3.88
CA LYS A 379 29.79 6.27 2.49
C LYS A 379 28.35 5.90 2.16
N ARG A 380 27.49 5.71 3.16
CA ARG A 380 26.04 5.46 3.04
C ARG A 380 25.21 6.65 3.52
N GLY A 381 25.79 7.85 3.53
CA GLY A 381 25.12 9.08 3.93
C GLY A 381 24.98 9.29 5.44
N GLY A 382 25.75 8.58 6.26
CA GLY A 382 25.81 8.84 7.69
C GLY A 382 26.58 10.12 8.04
N ILE A 383 26.07 10.89 9.00
CA ILE A 383 26.75 12.06 9.55
C ILE A 383 28.01 11.62 10.30
N LYS A 384 29.11 12.37 10.11
CA LYS A 384 30.33 12.16 10.87
C LYS A 384 31.03 13.47 11.18
N ASP A 385 31.44 13.62 12.44
CA ASP A 385 32.18 14.79 12.93
C ASP A 385 31.49 16.14 12.64
N GLY A 386 30.15 16.15 12.66
CA GLY A 386 29.33 17.34 12.39
C GLY A 386 29.15 17.67 10.92
N GLU A 387 29.62 16.81 10.01
CA GLU A 387 29.53 17.01 8.56
C GLU A 387 28.61 15.97 7.91
N PRO A 388 27.86 16.33 6.85
CA PRO A 388 27.11 15.38 6.05
C PRO A 388 28.00 14.30 5.42
N GLY A 389 27.45 13.09 5.31
CA GLY A 389 28.04 11.99 4.56
C GLY A 389 27.87 12.13 3.04
N ALA A 390 28.14 11.03 2.34
CA ALA A 390 27.89 10.91 0.91
C ALA A 390 26.40 11.09 0.59
N ARG A 391 26.11 11.80 -0.50
CA ARG A 391 24.75 12.01 -0.97
C ARG A 391 24.36 10.91 -1.96
N ALA A 392 23.12 10.46 -1.88
CA ALA A 392 22.56 9.54 -2.85
C ALA A 392 22.31 10.25 -4.19
N ASP A 393 22.80 9.66 -5.26
CA ASP A 393 22.47 9.96 -6.67
C ASP A 393 21.85 8.74 -7.38
N GLN A 394 21.58 7.66 -6.62
CA GLN A 394 20.93 6.43 -7.08
C GLN A 394 19.98 5.87 -6.02
N GLY A 395 19.40 6.72 -5.17
CA GLY A 395 18.45 6.29 -4.15
C GLY A 395 17.17 5.72 -4.75
N THR A 396 16.62 4.68 -4.12
CA THR A 396 15.38 4.02 -4.57
C THR A 396 14.40 3.89 -3.41
N ILE A 397 13.15 4.29 -3.63
CA ILE A 397 12.00 3.95 -2.81
C ILE A 397 11.30 2.78 -3.50
N ASN A 398 11.27 1.60 -2.89
CA ASN A 398 10.38 0.52 -3.27
C ASN A 398 9.03 0.81 -2.61
N TYR A 399 7.97 0.96 -3.39
CA TYR A 399 6.65 1.35 -2.89
C TYR A 399 5.61 0.29 -3.21
N ALA A 400 4.94 -0.21 -2.16
CA ALA A 400 4.02 -1.32 -2.28
C ALA A 400 2.62 -0.89 -2.74
N GLN A 401 2.02 -1.72 -3.59
CA GLN A 401 0.63 -1.55 -4.03
C GLN A 401 -0.38 -1.77 -2.89
N ASN A 402 -0.11 -2.69 -1.97
CA ASN A 402 -1.06 -3.05 -0.93
C ASN A 402 -0.49 -2.75 0.45
N SER A 403 -1.08 -1.80 1.16
CA SER A 403 -0.91 -1.83 2.61
C SER A 403 -1.82 -0.88 3.36
N ILE A 404 -2.85 -1.44 3.97
CA ILE A 404 -3.14 -1.12 5.37
C ILE A 404 -1.98 -1.75 6.17
N LEU A 405 -0.87 -1.03 6.40
CA LEU A 405 0.39 -1.64 6.86
C LEU A 405 0.33 -2.32 8.24
N ALA A 406 -0.57 -1.89 9.13
CA ALA A 406 -0.80 -2.53 10.42
C ALA A 406 -1.88 -1.76 11.17
N PHE A 407 -2.59 -2.45 12.06
CA PHE A 407 -3.34 -1.86 13.16
C PHE A 407 -2.39 -1.60 14.34
N GLU A 408 -1.61 -0.51 14.31
CA GLU A 408 -0.96 -0.05 15.54
C GLU A 408 -2.04 0.56 16.44
N ASN A 409 -2.50 -0.20 17.46
CA ASN A 409 -3.54 0.22 18.40
C ASN A 409 -4.84 0.69 17.70
N GLU A 410 -5.36 -0.11 16.77
CA GLU A 410 -6.57 0.18 15.97
C GLU A 410 -6.42 1.32 14.93
N ASN A 411 -5.22 1.87 14.70
CA ASN A 411 -5.00 2.86 13.64
C ASN A 411 -4.53 2.19 12.36
N ILE A 412 -5.16 2.52 11.23
CA ILE A 412 -4.58 2.22 9.91
C ILE A 412 -3.44 3.19 9.63
N THR A 413 -2.37 2.69 9.03
CA THR A 413 -1.41 3.54 8.32
C THR A 413 -1.84 3.59 6.86
N SER A 414 -2.25 4.77 6.39
CA SER A 414 -2.57 4.99 4.97
C SER A 414 -1.31 4.85 4.12
N PRO A 415 -1.38 4.32 2.89
CA PRO A 415 -0.23 4.19 1.99
C PRO A 415 0.58 5.48 1.86
N ILE A 416 -0.08 6.64 1.78
CA ILE A 416 0.60 7.94 1.70
C ILE A 416 1.48 8.27 2.91
N VAL A 417 1.13 7.83 4.12
CA VAL A 417 1.95 8.05 5.32
C VAL A 417 3.20 7.18 5.28
N ALA A 418 3.05 5.93 4.83
CA ALA A 418 4.17 5.02 4.61
C ALA A 418 5.08 5.52 3.48
N PHE A 419 4.50 6.00 2.39
CA PHE A 419 5.25 6.61 1.30
C PHE A 419 6.05 7.82 1.77
N TYR A 420 5.41 8.71 2.54
CA TYR A 420 6.09 9.88 3.09
C TYR A 420 7.22 9.51 4.05
N HIS A 421 7.05 8.43 4.83
CA HIS A 421 8.13 7.89 5.67
C HIS A 421 9.35 7.53 4.82
N GLU A 422 9.17 6.79 3.72
CA GLU A 422 10.26 6.45 2.82
C GLU A 422 10.83 7.67 2.07
N MET A 423 10.00 8.69 1.79
CA MET A 423 10.47 9.97 1.29
C MET A 423 11.38 10.70 2.29
N VAL A 424 11.13 10.59 3.59
CA VAL A 424 12.01 11.14 4.62
C VAL A 424 13.37 10.42 4.63
N HIS A 425 13.38 9.09 4.48
CA HIS A 425 14.64 8.36 4.27
C HIS A 425 15.36 8.79 2.99
N ALA A 426 14.62 9.00 1.91
CA ALA A 426 15.18 9.51 0.66
C ALA A 426 15.77 10.91 0.81
N TRP A 427 15.09 11.79 1.55
CA TRP A 427 15.60 13.11 1.91
C TRP A 427 16.89 13.02 2.73
N ASN A 428 16.95 12.15 3.74
CA ASN A 428 18.17 11.90 4.51
C ASN A 428 19.31 11.43 3.61
N GLY A 429 19.04 10.48 2.72
CA GLY A 429 20.02 9.98 1.77
C GLY A 429 20.50 11.03 0.77
N ALA A 430 19.58 11.85 0.25
CA ALA A 430 19.91 12.90 -0.72
C ALA A 430 20.73 14.05 -0.09
N ASN A 431 20.61 14.26 1.23
CA ASN A 431 21.38 15.27 1.95
C ASN A 431 22.64 14.71 2.64
N GLY A 432 22.73 13.39 2.82
CA GLY A 432 23.83 12.74 3.54
C GLY A 432 23.69 12.92 5.05
N THR A 433 22.45 12.91 5.57
CA THR A 433 22.12 13.32 6.93
C THR A 433 21.56 12.19 7.80
N PHE A 434 21.88 10.92 7.50
CA PHE A 434 21.48 9.82 8.37
C PHE A 434 22.19 9.90 9.73
N LEU A 435 21.42 9.83 10.80
CA LEU A 435 21.98 9.81 12.15
C LEU A 435 22.64 8.44 12.43
N PRO A 436 23.90 8.41 12.90
CA PRO A 436 24.62 7.16 13.14
C PRO A 436 24.09 6.44 14.38
N GLY A 437 24.31 5.12 14.44
CA GLY A 437 23.99 4.29 15.61
C GLY A 437 22.58 3.68 15.61
N THR A 438 22.17 3.19 16.77
CA THR A 438 20.89 2.50 17.01
C THR A 438 20.17 3.11 18.20
N ALA A 439 18.84 3.19 18.15
CA ALA A 439 18.04 3.53 19.30
C ALA A 439 18.17 2.42 20.35
N GLY A 440 18.20 2.75 21.65
CA GLY A 440 18.37 1.77 22.74
C GLY A 440 19.75 1.75 23.41
N ASP A 441 19.92 0.85 24.37
CA ASP A 441 21.16 0.65 25.14
C ASP A 441 22.14 -0.25 24.34
N PRO A 442 23.46 0.00 24.36
CA PRO A 442 24.48 -0.93 23.87
C PRO A 442 24.27 -2.43 24.17
N MET A 443 23.63 -2.78 25.30
CA MET A 443 23.33 -4.16 25.70
C MET A 443 22.07 -4.76 25.03
N SER A 444 21.17 -3.92 24.52
CA SER A 444 19.95 -4.31 23.82
C SER A 444 19.65 -3.29 22.73
N PRO A 445 20.41 -3.31 21.61
CA PRO A 445 20.24 -2.35 20.54
C PRO A 445 18.86 -2.52 19.93
N GLY A 446 18.11 -1.43 19.88
CA GLY A 446 16.88 -1.29 19.13
C GLY A 446 17.14 -0.95 17.66
N PRO A 447 16.16 -0.37 16.95
CA PRO A 447 16.27 -0.09 15.51
C PRO A 447 17.42 0.89 15.19
N ALA A 448 17.88 0.90 13.95
CA ALA A 448 18.83 1.91 13.48
C ALA A 448 18.25 3.32 13.70
N ASN A 449 19.07 4.30 14.10
CA ASN A 449 18.61 5.65 14.40
C ASN A 449 17.90 6.35 13.23
N GLY A 450 18.14 5.91 11.99
CA GLY A 450 17.44 6.39 10.80
C GLY A 450 15.91 6.26 10.90
N GLU A 451 15.41 5.21 11.55
CA GLU A 451 13.97 4.97 11.69
C GLU A 451 13.27 5.96 12.64
N PRO A 452 13.66 6.09 13.92
CA PRO A 452 13.11 7.13 14.79
C PRO A 452 13.41 8.53 14.26
N GLN A 453 14.55 8.74 13.56
CA GLN A 453 14.82 10.00 12.85
C GLN A 453 13.75 10.31 11.80
N ALA A 454 13.38 9.33 10.97
CA ALA A 454 12.36 9.50 9.94
C ALA A 454 10.96 9.73 10.52
N VAL A 455 10.64 9.06 11.63
CA VAL A 455 9.38 9.30 12.36
C VAL A 455 9.32 10.71 12.96
N GLY A 456 10.47 11.28 13.35
CA GLY A 456 10.55 12.53 14.12
C GLY A 456 10.62 12.30 15.63
N LEU A 457 11.15 11.16 16.06
CA LEU A 457 11.42 10.81 17.44
C LEU A 457 12.85 11.20 17.83
N PRO A 458 13.09 11.60 19.09
CA PRO A 458 14.45 11.84 19.58
C PRO A 458 15.31 10.57 19.50
N THR A 459 16.55 10.73 19.05
CA THR A 459 17.54 9.64 19.03
C THR A 459 18.66 9.87 20.05
N ASN A 460 19.51 8.86 20.24
CA ASN A 460 20.73 8.96 21.06
C ASN A 460 21.95 9.48 20.26
N ALA A 461 21.77 9.85 18.98
CA ALA A 461 22.84 10.40 18.16
C ALA A 461 23.20 11.84 18.59
N PRO A 462 24.45 12.28 18.37
CA PRO A 462 24.82 13.69 18.55
C PRO A 462 23.90 14.61 17.74
N PRO A 463 23.44 15.75 18.31
CA PRO A 463 22.64 16.71 17.55
C PRO A 463 23.36 17.25 16.31
N PHE A 464 22.60 17.48 15.25
CA PHE A 464 23.09 17.95 13.96
C PHE A 464 22.29 19.18 13.49
N ASP A 465 22.96 20.10 12.80
CA ASP A 465 22.38 21.31 12.22
C ASP A 465 21.89 20.99 10.79
N PHE A 466 20.60 20.69 10.66
CA PHE A 466 20.02 20.17 9.41
C PHE A 466 19.74 21.23 8.35
N ASP A 467 19.54 22.49 8.75
CA ASP A 467 19.28 23.60 7.84
C ASP A 467 20.50 24.52 7.66
N ASN A 468 21.58 24.27 8.41
CA ASN A 468 22.82 25.05 8.40
C ASN A 468 22.52 26.54 8.68
N ASP A 469 21.51 26.79 9.50
CA ASP A 469 21.16 28.11 10.02
C ASP A 469 21.69 28.22 11.46
N PRO A 470 22.69 29.07 11.74
CA PRO A 470 23.26 29.18 13.08
C PRO A 470 22.27 29.73 14.13
N THR A 471 21.07 30.15 13.72
CA THR A 471 20.00 30.64 14.61
C THR A 471 19.05 29.53 15.06
N THR A 472 19.04 28.38 14.40
CA THR A 472 18.26 27.19 14.78
C THR A 472 19.15 26.22 15.59
N PRO A 473 18.71 25.75 16.76
CA PRO A 473 19.50 24.78 17.52
C PRO A 473 19.62 23.43 16.80
N PRO A 474 20.81 22.80 16.81
CA PRO A 474 20.97 21.42 16.33
C PRO A 474 20.03 20.44 17.04
N THR A 475 19.52 19.45 16.31
CA THR A 475 18.54 18.46 16.81
C THR A 475 19.05 17.03 16.64
N SER A 476 18.57 16.10 17.48
CA SER A 476 18.86 14.66 17.35
C SER A 476 17.78 13.89 16.57
N THR A 477 17.03 14.61 15.74
CA THR A 477 15.98 14.11 14.84
C THR A 477 15.77 15.14 13.72
N ASN A 478 15.08 14.77 12.64
CA ASN A 478 14.84 15.68 11.54
C ASN A 478 13.93 16.87 11.95
N PRO A 479 14.15 18.08 11.41
CA PRO A 479 13.21 19.18 11.60
C PRO A 479 11.95 18.97 10.76
N ALA A 480 10.81 19.48 11.23
CA ALA A 480 9.61 19.58 10.40
C ALA A 480 9.90 20.47 9.16
N PRO A 481 9.42 20.12 7.97
CA PRO A 481 8.44 19.08 7.64
C PRO A 481 9.02 17.69 7.37
N PHE A 482 10.33 17.47 7.52
CA PHE A 482 11.02 16.25 7.07
C PHE A 482 10.91 15.08 8.07
N THR A 483 9.71 14.86 8.60
CA THR A 483 9.36 13.75 9.51
C THR A 483 7.97 13.20 9.21
N GLU A 484 7.75 11.89 9.40
CA GLU A 484 6.43 11.26 9.32
C GLU A 484 5.41 11.99 10.21
N ASN A 485 5.80 12.32 11.45
CA ASN A 485 4.92 12.98 12.40
C ASN A 485 4.48 14.39 11.95
N ALA A 486 5.27 15.09 11.13
CA ALA A 486 4.82 16.37 10.55
C ALA A 486 3.61 16.17 9.62
N LEU A 487 3.64 15.14 8.76
CA LEU A 487 2.52 14.84 7.87
C LEU A 487 1.31 14.32 8.66
N ARG A 488 1.55 13.45 9.65
CA ARG A 488 0.47 12.95 10.53
C ARG A 488 -0.26 14.08 11.25
N GLU A 489 0.49 15.03 11.81
CA GLU A 489 -0.09 16.20 12.48
C GLU A 489 -0.94 17.03 11.52
N GLU A 490 -0.44 17.30 10.31
CA GLU A 490 -1.17 18.04 9.28
C GLU A 490 -2.48 17.34 8.88
N MET A 491 -2.42 16.01 8.71
CA MET A 491 -3.56 15.15 8.41
C MET A 491 -4.54 15.00 9.59
N GLY A 492 -4.21 15.48 10.79
CA GLY A 492 -5.01 15.29 11.99
C GLY A 492 -4.95 13.87 12.58
N LEU A 493 -3.94 13.09 12.18
CA LEU A 493 -3.67 11.75 12.69
C LEU A 493 -2.89 11.81 14.01
N PRO A 494 -3.06 10.82 14.91
CA PRO A 494 -2.21 10.70 16.08
C PRO A 494 -0.74 10.56 15.68
N PRO A 495 0.20 11.25 16.36
CA PRO A 495 1.63 11.06 16.11
C PRO A 495 2.04 9.64 16.50
N ARG A 496 3.00 9.08 15.75
CA ARG A 496 3.68 7.85 16.10
C ARG A 496 4.68 8.15 17.21
N MET A 497 4.50 7.50 18.36
CA MET A 497 5.22 7.82 19.60
C MET A 497 6.43 6.91 19.86
N GLN A 498 6.57 5.83 19.10
CA GLN A 498 7.61 4.81 19.23
C GLN A 498 7.86 4.12 17.89
N TYR A 499 9.02 3.50 17.74
CA TYR A 499 9.37 2.65 16.60
C TYR A 499 9.65 1.22 17.10
#